data_AF-A0A9E0XRF3-F1
#
_entry.id   AF-A0A9E0XRF3-F1
#
_cell.length_a   1.000
_cell.length_b   1.000
_cell.length_c   1.000
_cell.angle_alpha   90.00
_cell.angle_beta   90.00
_cell.angle_gamma   90.00
#
_symmetry.space_group_name_H-M   'P 1'
#
loop_
_entity.id
_entity.type
_entity.pdbx_description
1 polymer ?
#
loop_
_entity_poly.entity_id
_entity_poly.type
_entity_poly.pdbx_seq_one_letter_code
_entity_poly.pdbx_strand_id
1 'polypeptide(L)'
;MEVLDNRSAADAAVRDSRQQPVAPVMSVGEWMLTLLILALPLVNIIMLFVWAFGGGTNPTKANYCKASLIWIAIVIVLYVCFFSLIMGLFAAIQ
;
A
#
# COMPACT_ATOMS: atom_id res chain seq x y z
N MET A 1 5.76 46.93 -16.52
CA MET A 1 5.95 46.58 -15.09
C MET A 1 4.92 45.53 -14.66
N GLU A 2 3.64 45.68 -15.00
CA GLU A 2 2.54 44.75 -14.66
C GLU A 2 2.74 43.28 -15.13
N VAL A 3 3.30 43.07 -16.33
CA VAL A 3 3.55 41.71 -16.88
C VAL A 3 4.62 40.93 -16.12
N LEU A 4 5.59 41.63 -15.51
CA LEU A 4 6.68 40.99 -14.78
C LEU A 4 6.21 40.50 -13.40
N ASP A 5 5.27 41.21 -12.79
CA ASP A 5 4.68 40.86 -11.51
C ASP A 5 3.81 39.59 -11.64
N ASN A 6 2.94 39.52 -12.65
CA ASN A 6 2.10 38.35 -12.93
C ASN A 6 2.92 37.09 -13.30
N ARG A 7 4.05 37.26 -13.99
CA ARG A 7 4.99 36.16 -14.24
C ARG A 7 5.64 35.67 -12.94
N SER A 8 6.03 36.58 -12.04
CA SER A 8 6.61 36.21 -10.75
C SER A 8 5.60 35.46 -9.84
N ALA A 9 4.33 35.86 -9.85
CA ALA A 9 3.26 35.20 -9.12
C ALA A 9 2.93 33.81 -9.70
N ALA A 10 2.90 33.68 -11.03
CA ALA A 10 2.75 32.39 -11.70
C ALA A 10 3.94 31.46 -11.40
N ASP A 11 5.16 31.97 -11.41
CA ASP A 11 6.36 31.20 -11.05
C ASP A 11 6.36 30.78 -9.57
N ALA A 12 5.84 31.61 -8.67
CA ALA A 12 5.68 31.28 -7.25
C ALA A 12 4.64 30.18 -7.02
N ALA A 13 3.47 30.25 -7.68
CA ALA A 13 2.44 29.23 -7.62
C ALA A 13 2.90 27.88 -8.22
N VAL A 14 3.71 27.93 -9.28
CA VAL A 14 4.35 26.74 -9.88
C VAL A 14 5.43 26.16 -8.95
N ARG A 15 6.17 26.99 -8.23
CA ARG A 15 7.18 26.53 -7.25
C ARG A 15 6.54 25.87 -6.02
N ASP A 16 5.43 26.41 -5.52
CA ASP A 16 4.68 25.84 -4.40
C ASP A 16 4.10 24.45 -4.73
N SER A 17 3.49 24.31 -5.91
CA SER A 17 2.98 23.02 -6.40
C SER A 17 4.07 21.97 -6.70
N ARG A 18 5.33 22.40 -6.90
CA ARG A 18 6.51 21.52 -7.04
C ARG A 18 7.11 21.10 -5.70
N GLN A 19 6.76 21.74 -4.59
CA GLN A 19 7.27 21.46 -3.25
C GLN A 19 6.38 20.49 -2.47
N GLN A 20 5.69 19.57 -3.16
CA GLN A 20 5.14 18.40 -2.47
C GLN A 20 6.27 17.70 -1.73
N PRO A 21 6.19 17.52 -0.40
CA PRO A 21 7.23 16.84 0.34
C PRO A 21 7.37 15.45 -0.24
N VAL A 22 8.42 15.23 -1.03
CA VAL A 22 8.75 13.92 -1.57
C VAL A 22 9.01 13.06 -0.36
N ALA A 23 8.10 12.13 -0.09
CA ALA A 23 8.23 11.30 1.08
C ALA A 23 9.58 10.58 1.03
N PRO A 24 10.33 10.53 2.15
CA PRO A 24 11.69 9.99 2.16
C PRO A 24 11.73 8.61 1.51
N VAL A 25 12.61 8.39 0.53
CA VAL A 25 12.73 7.07 -0.08
C VAL A 25 13.22 6.09 0.99
N MET A 26 12.51 4.98 1.18
CA MET A 26 12.95 3.95 2.11
C MET A 26 14.24 3.29 1.62
N SER A 27 15.22 3.18 2.51
CA SER A 27 16.45 2.44 2.24
C SER A 27 16.19 0.93 2.16
N VAL A 28 17.13 0.19 1.58
CA VAL A 28 17.04 -1.28 1.50
C VAL A 28 16.98 -1.90 2.91
N GLY A 29 17.70 -1.35 3.89
CA GLY A 29 17.67 -1.84 5.27
C GLY A 29 16.29 -1.73 5.93
N GLU A 30 15.58 -0.63 5.69
CA GLU A 30 14.20 -0.44 6.15
C GLU A 30 13.23 -1.45 5.51
N TRP A 31 13.43 -1.77 4.22
CA TRP A 31 12.68 -2.84 3.56
C TRP A 31 12.98 -4.22 4.13
N MET A 32 14.25 -4.53 4.40
CA MET A 32 14.63 -5.80 5.01
C MET A 32 13.99 -5.99 6.40
N LEU A 33 13.97 -4.95 7.23
CA LEU A 33 13.29 -5.00 8.53
C LEU A 33 11.77 -5.19 8.37
N THR A 34 11.18 -4.50 7.38
CA THR A 34 9.76 -4.64 7.06
C THR A 34 9.42 -6.07 6.67
N LEU A 35 10.20 -6.67 5.76
CA LEU A 35 10.04 -8.06 5.32
C LEU A 35 10.28 -9.06 6.46
N LEU A 36 11.23 -8.80 7.36
CA LEU A 36 11.47 -9.63 8.54
C LEU A 36 10.26 -9.65 9.48
N ILE A 37 9.62 -8.49 9.71
CA ILE A 37 8.38 -8.41 10.51
C ILE A 37 7.23 -9.14 9.80
N LEU A 38 7.11 -8.99 8.47
CA LEU A 38 6.11 -9.71 7.68
C LEU A 38 6.35 -11.24 7.64
N ALA A 39 7.56 -11.73 7.91
CA ALA A 39 7.80 -13.16 7.99
C ALA A 39 7.06 -13.82 9.18
N LEU A 40 6.73 -13.04 10.22
CA LEU A 40 5.96 -13.53 11.36
C LEU A 40 4.45 -13.51 11.05
N PRO A 41 3.75 -14.65 10.99
CA PRO A 41 2.38 -14.72 10.46
C PRO A 41 1.36 -13.89 11.26
N LEU A 42 1.41 -13.95 12.60
CA LEU A 42 0.49 -13.20 13.46
C LEU A 42 0.78 -11.69 13.42
N VAL A 43 2.05 -11.32 13.50
CA VAL A 43 2.47 -9.92 13.53
C VAL A 43 2.28 -9.26 12.17
N ASN A 44 2.50 -9.99 11.07
CA ASN A 44 2.29 -9.53 9.70
C ASN A 44 0.89 -8.97 9.51
N ILE A 45 -0.15 -9.74 9.84
CA ILE A 45 -1.53 -9.30 9.64
C ILE A 45 -1.81 -8.02 10.42
N ILE A 46 -1.46 -7.97 11.70
CA ILE A 46 -1.68 -6.78 12.54
C ILE A 46 -0.91 -5.57 11.98
N MET A 47 0.36 -5.75 11.62
CA MET A 47 1.17 -4.65 11.10
C MET A 47 0.71 -4.14 9.74
N LEU A 48 0.17 -5.00 8.88
CA LEU A 48 -0.44 -4.57 7.62
C LEU A 48 -1.56 -3.57 7.86
N PHE A 49 -2.43 -3.78 8.85
CA PHE A 49 -3.47 -2.80 9.20
C PHE A 49 -2.87 -1.52 9.78
N VAL A 50 -1.93 -1.64 10.72
CA VAL A 50 -1.29 -0.47 11.36
C VAL A 50 -0.59 0.42 10.34
N TRP A 51 0.13 -0.15 9.37
CA TRP A 51 0.83 0.61 8.34
C TRP A 51 -0.07 1.04 7.17
N ALA A 52 -1.11 0.29 6.83
CA ALA A 52 -2.06 0.67 5.78
C ALA A 52 -2.93 1.87 6.20
N PHE A 53 -3.30 1.96 7.49
CA PHE A 53 -4.22 2.98 8.00
C PHE A 53 -3.56 3.99 8.97
N GLY A 54 -2.30 3.78 9.36
CA GLY A 54 -1.58 4.67 10.27
C GLY A 54 -1.02 5.91 9.56
N GLY A 55 -1.40 7.10 10.05
CA GLY A 55 -1.06 8.40 9.44
C GLY A 55 0.40 8.84 9.48
N GLY A 56 1.30 8.09 10.13
CA GLY A 56 2.74 8.40 10.24
C GLY A 56 3.66 7.54 9.38
N THR A 57 3.11 6.66 8.55
CA THR A 57 3.91 5.69 7.78
C THR A 57 4.32 6.26 6.41
N ASN A 58 5.52 5.90 5.96
CA ASN A 58 5.97 6.24 4.61
C ASN A 58 4.93 5.80 3.56
N PRO A 59 4.53 6.65 2.60
CA PRO A 59 3.47 6.34 1.65
C PRO A 59 3.77 5.11 0.80
N THR A 60 5.05 4.83 0.49
CA THR A 60 5.44 3.64 -0.26
C THR A 60 5.16 2.37 0.56
N LYS A 61 5.48 2.36 1.87
CA LYS A 61 5.17 1.25 2.78
C LYS A 61 3.66 1.10 2.99
N ALA A 62 2.95 2.21 3.17
CA ALA A 62 1.50 2.19 3.33
C ALA A 62 0.80 1.61 2.08
N ASN A 63 1.24 1.99 0.88
CA ASN A 63 0.72 1.43 -0.38
C ASN A 63 1.02 -0.07 -0.52
N TYR A 64 2.23 -0.51 -0.16
CA TYR A 64 2.54 -1.94 -0.11
C TYR A 64 1.59 -2.69 0.82
N CYS A 65 1.36 -2.18 2.03
CA CYS A 65 0.47 -2.83 2.99
C CYS A 65 -0.99 -2.90 2.49
N LYS A 66 -1.49 -1.82 1.89
CA LYS A 66 -2.82 -1.78 1.24
C LYS A 66 -2.92 -2.81 0.12
N ALA A 67 -1.90 -2.92 -0.74
CA ALA A 67 -1.87 -3.90 -1.81
C ALA A 67 -1.84 -5.34 -1.27
N SER A 68 -1.06 -5.61 -0.23
CA SER A 68 -1.02 -6.91 0.44
C SER A 68 -2.39 -7.31 1.02
N LEU A 69 -3.12 -6.38 1.64
CA LEU A 69 -4.48 -6.64 2.13
C LEU A 69 -5.45 -7.00 1.00
N ILE A 70 -5.36 -6.32 -0.15
CA ILE A 70 -6.17 -6.64 -1.33
C ILE A 70 -5.82 -8.05 -1.85
N TRP A 71 -4.54 -8.40 -1.92
CA TRP A 71 -4.11 -9.74 -2.31
C TRP A 71 -4.63 -10.83 -1.36
N ILE A 72 -4.58 -10.60 -0.05
CA ILE A 72 -5.14 -11.51 0.95
C ILE A 72 -6.64 -11.70 0.70
N ALA A 73 -7.40 -10.62 0.46
CA ALA A 73 -8.82 -10.69 0.17
C ALA A 73 -9.11 -11.50 -1.12
N ILE A 74 -8.32 -11.28 -2.19
CA ILE A 74 -8.44 -12.04 -3.45
C ILE A 74 -8.19 -13.53 -3.20
N VAL A 75 -7.13 -13.89 -2.47
CA VAL A 75 -6.80 -15.28 -2.17
C VAL A 75 -7.90 -15.95 -1.37
N ILE A 76 -8.51 -15.25 -0.40
CA ILE A 76 -9.64 -15.78 0.37
C ILE A 76 -10.83 -16.08 -0.55
N VAL A 77 -11.18 -15.16 -1.45
CA VAL A 77 -12.30 -15.36 -2.40
C VAL A 77 -12.02 -16.55 -3.31
N LEU A 78 -10.83 -16.62 -3.89
CA LEU A 78 -10.43 -17.74 -4.75
C LEU A 78 -10.44 -19.08 -4.00
N TYR A 79 -9.96 -19.09 -2.74
CA TYR A 79 -9.97 -20.28 -1.90
C TYR A 79 -11.39 -20.78 -1.63
N VAL A 80 -12.32 -19.87 -1.30
CA VAL A 80 -13.74 -20.21 -1.10
C VAL A 80 -14.34 -20.77 -2.39
N CYS A 81 -14.17 -20.10 -3.53
CA CYS A 81 -14.70 -20.58 -4.82
C CYS A 81 -14.16 -21.97 -5.17
N PHE A 82 -12.86 -22.19 -5.02
CA PHE A 82 -12.22 -23.46 -5.35
C PHE A 82 -12.64 -24.57 -4.38
N PHE A 83 -12.71 -24.27 -3.08
CA PHE A 83 -13.17 -25.21 -2.06
C PHE A 83 -14.63 -25.62 -2.27
N SER A 84 -15.53 -24.67 -2.57
CA SER A 84 -16.93 -24.94 -2.90
C SER A 84 -17.07 -25.84 -4.13
N LEU A 85 -16.26 -25.61 -5.17
CA LEU A 85 -16.26 -26.44 -6.38
C LEU A 85 -15.80 -27.88 -6.08
N ILE A 86 -14.72 -28.05 -5.32
CA ILE A 86 -14.22 -29.37 -4.90
C ILE A 86 -15.26 -30.10 -4.06
N MET A 87 -15.84 -29.43 -3.06
CA MET A 87 -16.87 -30.03 -2.20
C MET A 87 -18.11 -30.45 -2.98
N GLY A 88 -18.55 -29.63 -3.94
CA GLY A 88 -19.68 -29.99 -4.81
C GLY A 88 -19.41 -31.22 -5.68
N LEU A 89 -18.20 -31.34 -6.23
CA LEU A 89 -17.78 -32.53 -6.99
C LEU A 89 -17.67 -33.77 -6.11
N PHE A 90 -17.13 -33.63 -4.89
CA PHE A 90 -17.03 -34.73 -3.93
C PHE A 90 -18.42 -35.26 -3.54
N ALA A 91 -19.37 -34.36 -3.27
CA ALA A 91 -20.75 -34.71 -2.96
C ALA A 91 -21.51 -35.35 -4.14
N ALA A 92 -21.08 -35.13 -5.39
CA ALA A 92 -21.69 -35.73 -6.57
C ALA A 92 -21.16 -37.14 -6.90
N ILE A 93 -20.03 -37.54 -6.31
CA ILE A 93 -19.36 -38.83 -6.58
C ILE A 93 -19.70 -39.88 -5.50
N GLN A 94 -20.10 -39.46 -4.30
CA GLN A 94 -20.58 -40.33 -3.22
C GLN A 94 -22.09 -40.61 -3.34
#